data_AF-A0A0T1TNE6-F1
#
_entry.id   AF-A0A0T1TNE6-F1
#
_cell.length_a   1.000
_cell.length_b   1.000
_cell.length_c   1.000
_cell.angle_alpha   90.00
_cell.angle_beta   90.00
_cell.angle_gamma   90.00
#
_symmetry.space_group_name_H-M   'P 1'
#
loop_
_entity.id
_entity.type
_entity.pdbx_description
1 polymer ?
#
loop_
_entity_poly.entity_id
_entity_poly.type
_entity_poly.pdbx_seq_one_letter_code
_entity_poly.pdbx_strand_id
1 'polypeptide(L)'
;MTTRTKIAGAVLGAAVAGALALVPLTDDHSGGDAESSNADSSGVVLGSSEKEAVPSFTATDWVSYGDRVAVVRVTAEHERRDPGEETGEETGEEEYLSRTVDLQVRELVWARSDAPALPSTVSFTADGWQVKDGTKKELASPDTSRLEVGHDYVITFARFSDGAWSPLGSGGVLPYDHGRIGEGEFQGETVTADAYRSTWEERLVPGDEEPMAFRTAGKPATGVQGILRSATPDATAARYFALDPAARYEKVAGAGEPADTFCSVAAPLAVSEDSRLTPDELAAVLTDLAGLAGPGGKDDASALRTYATSLEAGAGDSASADDTARKASAAGIERKCGTDVGELLPTDTEVDAEGGAGTDGGTKG
;
A
#
# COMPACT_ATOMS: atom_id res chain seq x y z
N MET A 1 19.68 -8.17 -40.23
CA MET A 1 18.56 -7.24 -39.99
C MET A 1 17.42 -8.07 -39.45
N THR A 2 17.31 -8.16 -38.13
CA THR A 2 16.32 -8.98 -37.43
C THR A 2 15.37 -8.04 -36.71
N THR A 3 14.14 -8.00 -37.22
CA THR A 3 13.06 -7.16 -36.72
C THR A 3 12.56 -7.75 -35.41
N ARG A 4 12.81 -7.06 -34.28
CA ARG A 4 12.20 -7.40 -32.99
C ARG A 4 10.81 -6.76 -32.94
N THR A 5 9.79 -7.60 -33.01
CA THR A 5 8.39 -7.20 -32.77
C THR A 5 8.22 -7.05 -31.27
N LYS A 6 7.93 -5.83 -30.80
CA LYS A 6 7.53 -5.57 -29.42
C LYS A 6 6.06 -5.91 -29.29
N ILE A 7 5.73 -6.87 -28.42
CA ILE A 7 4.35 -7.12 -28.00
C ILE A 7 4.03 -6.05 -26.96
N ALA A 8 2.99 -5.27 -27.23
CA ALA A 8 2.43 -4.30 -26.31
C ALA A 8 1.47 -5.05 -25.37
N GLY A 9 1.83 -5.17 -24.10
CA GLY A 9 0.90 -5.63 -23.06
C GLY A 9 -0.11 -4.53 -22.76
N ALA A 10 -1.39 -4.82 -22.99
CA ALA A 10 -2.48 -3.98 -22.56
C ALA A 10 -2.71 -4.22 -21.06
N VAL A 11 -2.51 -3.19 -20.24
CA VAL A 11 -2.93 -3.20 -18.83
C VAL A 11 -4.43 -2.92 -18.80
N LEU A 12 -5.22 -3.96 -18.55
CA LEU A 12 -6.64 -3.84 -18.21
C LEU A 12 -6.73 -3.42 -16.74
N GLY A 13 -7.15 -2.18 -16.49
CA GLY A 13 -7.50 -1.70 -15.16
C GLY A 13 -8.80 -2.35 -14.69
N ALA A 14 -8.73 -3.13 -13.63
CA ALA A 14 -9.90 -3.65 -12.94
C ALA A 14 -10.36 -2.61 -11.90
N ALA A 15 -11.53 -2.03 -12.11
CA ALA A 15 -12.28 -1.32 -11.09
C ALA A 15 -12.99 -2.35 -10.22
N VAL A 16 -12.60 -2.47 -8.95
CA VAL A 16 -13.30 -3.32 -7.98
C VAL A 16 -14.43 -2.51 -7.37
N ALA A 17 -15.65 -2.77 -7.84
CA ALA A 17 -16.87 -2.35 -7.18
C ALA A 17 -17.10 -3.23 -5.94
N GLY A 18 -17.31 -2.61 -4.79
CA GLY A 18 -17.55 -3.28 -3.52
C GLY A 18 -18.86 -4.08 -3.51
N ALA A 19 -18.80 -5.27 -2.94
CA ALA A 19 -19.97 -6.04 -2.53
C ALA A 19 -19.80 -6.42 -1.06
N LEU A 20 -20.49 -5.69 -0.18
CA LEU A 20 -20.68 -6.09 1.22
C LEU A 20 -21.78 -7.16 1.28
N ALA A 21 -21.40 -8.39 1.60
CA ALA A 21 -22.34 -9.46 1.92
C ALA A 21 -22.70 -9.39 3.42
N LEU A 22 -23.93 -8.99 3.71
CA LEU A 22 -24.52 -9.07 5.06
C LEU A 22 -24.95 -10.51 5.36
N VAL A 23 -24.34 -11.14 6.37
CA VAL A 23 -24.82 -12.39 6.97
C VAL A 23 -25.80 -12.03 8.10
N PRO A 24 -27.06 -12.51 8.08
CA PRO A 24 -27.95 -12.35 9.21
C PRO A 24 -27.63 -13.44 10.25
N LEU A 25 -27.15 -13.04 11.44
CA LEU A 25 -27.14 -13.91 12.60
C LEU A 25 -28.35 -13.58 13.47
N THR A 26 -29.24 -14.57 13.60
CA THR A 26 -30.39 -14.57 14.50
C THR A 26 -29.94 -14.80 15.95
N ASP A 27 -30.51 -14.04 16.87
CA ASP A 27 -30.43 -14.20 18.32
C ASP A 27 -30.85 -15.62 18.78
N ASP A 28 -30.15 -16.21 19.76
CA ASP A 28 -30.75 -16.53 21.07
C ASP A 28 -29.75 -17.06 22.14
N HIS A 29 -30.03 -16.66 23.40
CA HIS A 29 -29.59 -17.19 24.72
C HIS A 29 -28.20 -16.88 25.34
N SER A 30 -28.23 -15.88 26.24
CA SER A 30 -27.91 -15.95 27.68
C SER A 30 -26.57 -16.53 28.18
N GLY A 31 -25.73 -15.67 28.76
CA GLY A 31 -24.70 -16.08 29.73
C GLY A 31 -23.67 -15.01 30.12
N GLY A 32 -24.02 -14.20 31.13
CA GLY A 32 -23.17 -13.59 32.18
C GLY A 32 -21.70 -13.20 31.95
N ASP A 33 -21.43 -11.93 32.24
CA ASP A 33 -20.23 -11.36 32.88
C ASP A 33 -18.91 -11.32 32.10
N ALA A 34 -18.67 -10.18 31.45
CA ALA A 34 -17.56 -9.29 31.79
C ALA A 34 -17.75 -7.95 31.04
N GLU A 35 -18.30 -6.96 31.73
CA GLU A 35 -18.17 -5.55 31.33
C GLU A 35 -16.68 -5.20 31.27
N SER A 36 -16.09 -5.28 30.08
CA SER A 36 -14.88 -4.53 29.74
C SER A 36 -15.32 -3.12 29.32
N SER A 37 -15.68 -2.32 30.31
CA SER A 37 -15.89 -0.89 30.16
C SER A 37 -14.53 -0.20 29.99
N ASN A 38 -14.01 -0.18 28.77
CA ASN A 38 -12.91 0.69 28.33
C ASN A 38 -12.89 0.76 26.80
N ALA A 39 -13.85 1.44 26.18
CA ALA A 39 -13.80 1.86 24.77
C ALA A 39 -14.95 2.82 24.42
N ASP A 40 -15.03 3.99 25.06
CA ASP A 40 -15.86 5.11 24.54
C ASP A 40 -15.52 6.47 25.20
N SER A 41 -14.24 6.81 25.34
CA SER A 41 -13.84 8.10 25.97
C SER A 41 -13.13 9.10 25.06
N SER A 42 -12.65 8.68 23.89
CA SER A 42 -12.08 9.60 22.89
C SER A 42 -13.18 9.92 21.88
N GLY A 43 -13.72 11.14 21.87
CA GLY A 43 -14.77 11.56 20.94
C GLY A 43 -14.38 11.57 19.44
N VAL A 44 -13.29 10.90 19.08
CA VAL A 44 -12.63 10.86 17.78
C VAL A 44 -12.74 9.45 17.21
N VAL A 45 -13.14 9.36 15.94
CA VAL A 45 -13.13 8.12 15.17
C VAL A 45 -11.77 7.99 14.49
N LEU A 46 -11.19 6.79 14.50
CA LEU A 46 -9.96 6.49 13.75
C LEU A 46 -10.33 5.77 12.44
N GLY A 47 -10.01 6.38 11.30
CA GLY A 47 -10.30 5.81 9.98
C GLY A 47 -9.09 5.07 9.37
N SER A 48 -9.29 3.97 8.66
CA SER A 48 -8.22 3.33 7.89
C SER A 48 -7.82 4.23 6.71
N SER A 49 -6.59 4.76 6.72
CA SER A 49 -6.10 5.58 5.61
C SER A 49 -5.36 4.72 4.59
N GLU A 50 -5.98 4.46 3.44
CA GLU A 50 -5.29 4.01 2.21
C GLU A 50 -4.39 5.10 1.60
N LYS A 51 -4.22 6.24 2.30
CA LYS A 51 -3.60 7.49 1.81
C LYS A 51 -2.09 7.58 2.08
N GLU A 52 -1.46 6.57 2.67
CA GLU A 52 -0.02 6.58 2.94
C GLU A 52 0.77 6.02 1.75
N ALA A 53 0.83 6.80 0.67
CA ALA A 53 1.46 6.38 -0.58
C ALA A 53 3.00 6.42 -0.55
N VAL A 54 3.61 7.03 0.47
CA VAL A 54 5.06 7.28 0.55
C VAL A 54 5.56 7.00 1.97
N PRO A 55 6.70 6.31 2.15
CA PRO A 55 7.31 6.10 3.45
C PRO A 55 7.55 7.43 4.18
N SER A 56 7.20 7.47 5.47
CA SER A 56 7.18 8.72 6.22
C SER A 56 7.62 8.61 7.69
N PHE A 57 8.11 7.45 8.16
CA PHE A 57 8.30 7.23 9.60
C PHE A 57 9.73 7.42 10.08
N THR A 58 10.73 7.15 9.25
CA THR A 58 12.14 7.11 9.67
C THR A 58 12.91 8.36 9.23
N ALA A 59 14.14 8.55 9.74
CA ALA A 59 14.95 9.67 9.29
C ALA A 59 15.33 9.50 7.81
N THR A 60 15.62 8.26 7.39
CA THR A 60 15.87 7.91 5.99
C THR A 60 14.67 8.27 5.11
N ASP A 61 13.45 7.95 5.51
CA ASP A 61 12.24 8.33 4.77
C ASP A 61 12.15 9.85 4.58
N TRP A 62 12.32 10.59 5.67
CA TRP A 62 12.21 12.05 5.66
C TRP A 62 13.24 12.71 4.75
N VAL A 63 14.49 12.24 4.73
CA VAL A 63 15.51 12.81 3.83
C VAL A 63 15.40 12.31 2.38
N SER A 64 14.74 11.16 2.15
CA SER A 64 14.54 10.58 0.82
C SER A 64 13.34 11.21 0.10
N TYR A 65 12.26 11.42 0.83
CA TYR A 65 10.97 11.80 0.25
C TYR A 65 10.50 13.20 0.67
N GLY A 66 10.93 13.68 1.84
CA GLY A 66 10.66 15.05 2.28
C GLY A 66 11.45 16.11 1.49
N ASP A 67 10.91 17.33 1.48
CA ASP A 67 11.57 18.51 0.91
C ASP A 67 12.03 19.47 2.01
N ARG A 68 11.19 19.67 3.04
CA ARG A 68 11.39 20.64 4.13
C ARG A 68 10.84 20.09 5.44
N VAL A 69 11.46 20.42 6.56
CA VAL A 69 10.89 20.20 7.90
C VAL A 69 10.76 21.54 8.59
N ALA A 70 9.60 21.80 9.19
CA ALA A 70 9.32 23.06 9.85
C ALA A 70 8.50 22.88 11.14
N VAL A 71 8.70 23.79 12.09
CA VAL A 71 7.75 24.02 13.18
C VAL A 71 6.63 24.90 12.65
N VAL A 72 5.40 24.47 12.84
CA VAL A 72 4.20 25.17 12.38
C VAL A 72 3.19 25.30 13.51
N ARG A 73 2.32 26.30 13.41
CA ARG A 73 1.13 26.43 14.25
C ARG A 73 -0.11 26.30 13.38
N VAL A 74 -1.08 25.50 13.80
CA VAL A 74 -2.41 25.48 13.17
C VAL A 74 -3.16 26.74 13.60
N THR A 75 -3.59 27.54 12.63
CA THR A 75 -4.18 28.87 12.85
C THR A 75 -5.68 28.92 12.55
N ALA A 76 -6.16 28.08 11.64
CA ALA A 76 -7.57 27.92 11.34
C ALA A 76 -7.85 26.54 10.76
N GLU A 77 -9.11 26.15 10.81
CA GLU A 77 -9.66 25.02 10.07
C GLU A 77 -10.95 25.46 9.38
N HIS A 78 -11.23 24.87 8.23
CA HIS A 78 -12.44 25.15 7.46
C HIS A 78 -13.03 23.84 6.97
N GLU A 79 -14.32 23.64 7.23
CA GLU A 79 -15.06 22.54 6.64
C GLU A 79 -15.00 22.60 5.11
N ARG A 80 -14.80 21.45 4.49
CA ARG A 80 -14.75 21.30 3.04
C ARG A 80 -15.73 20.22 2.60
N ARG A 81 -16.75 20.62 1.84
CA ARG A 81 -17.55 19.72 1.01
C ARG A 81 -16.99 19.74 -0.40
N ASP A 82 -16.71 18.58 -0.97
CA ASP A 82 -16.39 18.52 -2.39
C ASP A 82 -17.68 18.69 -3.20
N PRO A 83 -17.69 19.57 -4.22
CA PRO A 83 -18.90 19.83 -4.98
C PRO A 83 -19.30 18.60 -5.79
N GLY A 84 -20.47 18.03 -5.49
CA GLY A 84 -21.07 16.92 -6.24
C GLY A 84 -21.16 15.58 -5.49
N GLU A 85 -20.69 15.50 -4.24
CA GLU A 85 -21.04 14.40 -3.34
C GLU A 85 -22.50 14.54 -2.88
N GLU A 86 -23.30 13.48 -3.06
CA GLU A 86 -24.61 13.36 -2.39
C GLU A 86 -24.36 13.31 -0.87
N THR A 87 -25.13 14.07 -0.11
CA THR A 87 -24.96 14.07 1.35
C THR A 87 -25.43 12.74 1.93
N GLY A 88 -24.80 12.29 3.02
CA GLY A 88 -25.25 11.07 3.72
C GLY A 88 -26.67 11.21 4.28
N GLU A 89 -27.17 12.44 4.42
CA GLU A 89 -28.59 12.72 4.71
C GLU A 89 -29.54 12.25 3.61
N GLU A 90 -29.12 12.25 2.34
CA GLU A 90 -29.97 11.82 1.21
C GLU A 90 -30.01 10.28 1.08
N THR A 91 -28.95 9.58 1.51
CA THR A 91 -28.81 8.12 1.39
C THR A 91 -29.03 7.37 2.71
N GLY A 92 -29.01 8.05 3.85
CA GLY A 92 -29.02 7.44 5.18
C GLY A 92 -27.69 6.81 5.60
N GLU A 93 -26.62 7.11 4.87
CA GLU A 93 -25.27 6.56 5.08
C GLU A 93 -24.38 7.51 5.89
N GLU A 94 -23.28 6.97 6.44
CA GLU A 94 -22.28 7.78 7.13
C GLU A 94 -21.52 8.64 6.12
N GLU A 95 -21.57 9.97 6.27
CA GLU A 95 -20.91 10.92 5.38
C GLU A 95 -19.52 11.27 5.91
N TYR A 96 -18.49 11.14 5.06
CA TYR A 96 -17.16 11.66 5.34
C TYR A 96 -17.09 13.14 4.91
N LEU A 97 -16.62 14.00 5.81
CA LEU A 97 -16.47 15.42 5.57
C LEU A 97 -15.02 15.83 5.77
N SER A 98 -14.34 16.23 4.70
CA SER A 98 -12.96 16.72 4.79
C SER A 98 -12.90 18.14 5.38
N ARG A 99 -11.69 18.57 5.72
CA ARG A 99 -11.43 19.96 6.10
C ARG A 99 -10.14 20.49 5.50
N THR A 100 -10.02 21.80 5.41
CA THR A 100 -8.76 22.47 5.09
C THR A 100 -8.17 23.01 6.39
N VAL A 101 -6.89 22.75 6.63
CA VAL A 101 -6.14 23.32 7.76
C VAL A 101 -5.20 24.42 7.28
N ASP A 102 -5.16 25.53 8.00
CA ASP A 102 -4.27 26.66 7.72
C ASP A 102 -3.13 26.70 8.74
N LEU A 103 -1.91 26.57 8.25
CA LEU A 103 -0.70 26.53 9.04
C LEU A 103 0.12 27.80 8.88
N GLN A 104 0.67 28.30 10.00
CA GLN A 104 1.69 29.34 10.01
C GLN A 104 3.06 28.72 10.30
N VAL A 105 4.00 28.88 9.37
CA VAL A 105 5.38 28.43 9.54
C VAL A 105 6.11 29.35 10.53
N ARG A 106 6.61 28.77 11.62
CA ARG A 106 7.32 29.47 12.69
C ARG A 106 8.83 29.39 12.53
N GLU A 107 9.32 28.19 12.20
CA GLU A 107 10.74 27.88 12.14
C GLU A 107 11.01 26.86 11.04
N LEU A 108 12.04 27.08 10.23
CA LEU A 108 12.56 26.06 9.32
C LEU A 108 13.61 25.21 10.04
N VAL A 109 13.33 23.92 10.22
CA VAL A 109 14.17 22.96 10.95
C VAL A 109 15.21 22.32 10.02
N TRP A 110 14.77 21.89 8.83
CA TRP A 110 15.63 21.25 7.83
C TRP A 110 15.10 21.50 6.41
N ALA A 111 16.01 21.41 5.44
CA ALA A 111 15.67 21.46 4.03
C ALA A 111 16.61 20.55 3.24
N ARG A 112 16.06 19.81 2.29
CA ARG A 112 16.86 19.12 1.28
C ARG A 112 17.56 20.16 0.40
N SER A 113 18.74 19.82 -0.11
CA SER A 113 19.35 20.59 -1.20
C SER A 113 18.37 20.73 -2.36
N ASP A 114 18.30 21.93 -2.93
CA ASP A 114 17.49 22.26 -4.10
C ASP A 114 15.98 22.07 -3.95
N ALA A 115 15.48 21.80 -2.73
CA ALA A 115 14.04 21.77 -2.46
C ALA A 115 13.41 23.16 -2.70
N PRO A 116 12.20 23.23 -3.26
CA PRO A 116 11.42 24.47 -3.32
C PRO A 116 11.29 25.13 -1.95
N ALA A 117 11.20 26.47 -1.91
CA ALA A 117 10.99 27.20 -0.66
C ALA A 117 9.58 26.96 -0.12
N LEU A 118 9.49 26.65 1.18
CA LEU A 118 8.21 26.54 1.89
C LEU A 118 7.64 27.97 2.09
N PRO A 119 6.38 28.25 1.74
CA PRO A 119 5.76 29.54 2.02
C PRO A 119 5.58 29.74 3.53
N SER A 120 5.43 30.99 3.97
CA SER A 120 5.20 31.32 5.40
C SER A 120 3.86 30.82 5.94
N THR A 121 2.92 30.53 5.04
CA THR A 121 1.61 29.95 5.33
C THR A 121 1.35 28.80 4.36
N VAL A 122 0.86 27.69 4.87
CA VAL A 122 0.55 26.48 4.10
C VAL A 122 -0.86 26.07 4.42
N SER A 123 -1.63 25.68 3.41
CA SER A 123 -2.97 25.11 3.59
C SER A 123 -3.07 23.80 2.82
N PHE A 124 -3.67 22.78 3.42
CA PHE A 124 -3.93 21.50 2.77
C PHE A 124 -5.18 20.83 3.34
N THR A 125 -5.68 19.84 2.62
CA THR A 125 -6.83 19.03 3.03
C THR A 125 -6.41 17.97 4.05
N ALA A 126 -7.10 17.93 5.19
CA ALA A 126 -6.94 16.93 6.24
C ALA A 126 -8.28 16.22 6.50
N ASP A 127 -8.24 15.14 7.26
CA ASP A 127 -9.45 14.48 7.76
C ASP A 127 -10.24 15.44 8.65
N GLY A 128 -11.54 15.54 8.41
CA GLY A 128 -12.45 16.41 9.15
C GLY A 128 -13.31 15.61 10.11
N TRP A 129 -14.49 15.21 9.65
CA TRP A 129 -15.52 14.58 10.47
C TRP A 129 -16.15 13.39 9.77
N GLN A 130 -16.56 12.42 10.57
CA GLN A 130 -17.59 11.47 10.19
C GLN A 130 -18.95 12.03 10.63
N VAL A 131 -19.91 12.07 9.73
CA VAL A 131 -21.25 12.62 9.99
C VAL A 131 -22.26 11.47 9.95
N LYS A 132 -23.04 11.34 11.03
CA LYS A 132 -24.12 10.36 11.14
C LYS A 132 -25.32 11.01 11.82
N ASP A 133 -26.49 10.92 11.20
CA ASP A 133 -27.74 11.53 11.70
C ASP A 133 -27.57 13.02 12.06
N GLY A 134 -26.84 13.77 11.22
CA GLY A 134 -26.50 15.19 11.44
C GLY A 134 -25.51 15.46 12.58
N THR A 135 -25.03 14.42 13.28
CA THR A 135 -24.01 14.52 14.32
C THR A 135 -22.63 14.34 13.73
N LYS A 136 -21.75 15.32 13.96
CA LYS A 136 -20.34 15.27 13.56
C LYS A 136 -19.49 14.65 14.65
N LYS A 137 -18.74 13.62 14.32
CA LYS A 137 -17.63 13.09 15.13
C LYS A 137 -16.33 13.43 14.45
N GLU A 138 -15.37 13.92 15.22
CA GLU A 138 -14.04 14.21 14.70
C GLU A 138 -13.40 12.93 14.18
N LEU A 139 -12.74 13.02 13.03
CA LEU A 139 -12.04 11.91 12.42
C LEU A 139 -10.55 12.22 12.42
N ALA A 140 -9.75 11.23 12.83
CA ALA A 140 -8.31 11.24 12.68
C ALA A 140 -7.85 9.96 11.99
N SER A 141 -6.72 10.02 11.31
CA SER A 141 -6.04 8.80 10.87
C SER A 141 -5.25 8.22 12.05
N PRO A 142 -5.17 6.88 12.19
CA PRO A 142 -4.27 6.24 13.14
C PRO A 142 -2.87 6.81 13.01
N ASP A 143 -2.21 6.95 14.14
CA ASP A 143 -0.79 7.24 14.26
C ASP A 143 -0.34 8.63 13.80
N THR A 144 -1.29 9.54 13.59
CA THR A 144 -1.02 10.95 13.29
C THR A 144 -1.81 11.88 14.20
N SER A 145 -1.25 13.08 14.42
CA SER A 145 -2.02 14.20 14.95
C SER A 145 -3.16 14.56 14.02
N ARG A 146 -4.30 14.94 14.60
CA ARG A 146 -5.44 15.47 13.83
C ARG A 146 -5.09 16.82 13.24
N LEU A 147 -4.18 17.61 13.84
CA LEU A 147 -3.84 19.00 13.48
C LEU A 147 -4.92 19.98 13.97
N GLU A 148 -5.05 20.07 15.29
CA GLU A 148 -6.00 20.95 15.97
C GLU A 148 -5.55 22.41 16.02
N VAL A 149 -6.52 23.32 15.89
CA VAL A 149 -6.27 24.76 15.95
C VAL A 149 -5.65 25.14 17.29
N GLY A 150 -4.54 25.89 17.23
CA GLY A 150 -3.87 26.40 18.42
C GLY A 150 -2.79 25.48 18.99
N HIS A 151 -2.51 24.34 18.34
CA HIS A 151 -1.37 23.49 18.65
C HIS A 151 -0.20 23.76 17.68
N ASP A 152 1.00 23.44 18.17
CA ASP A 152 2.24 23.52 17.39
C ASP A 152 2.71 22.11 17.01
N TYR A 153 3.28 21.96 15.81
CA TYR A 153 3.72 20.68 15.25
C TYR A 153 5.07 20.81 14.56
N VAL A 154 5.85 19.73 14.55
CA VAL A 154 6.96 19.56 13.60
C VAL A 154 6.45 18.73 12.44
N ILE A 155 6.47 19.31 11.23
CA ILE A 155 5.97 18.65 10.04
C ILE A 155 7.07 18.52 8.99
N THR A 156 7.23 17.31 8.46
CA THR A 156 7.98 17.03 7.24
C THR A 156 7.07 17.24 6.04
N PHE A 157 7.31 18.32 5.32
CA PHE A 157 6.58 18.71 4.13
C PHE A 157 7.24 18.17 2.87
N ALA A 158 6.39 17.86 1.91
CA ALA A 158 6.80 17.68 0.53
C ALA A 158 5.83 18.39 -0.43
N ARG A 159 6.34 18.69 -1.62
CA ARG A 159 5.57 19.28 -2.72
C ARG A 159 5.18 18.20 -3.71
N PHE A 160 3.89 17.95 -3.84
CA PHE A 160 3.34 16.89 -4.68
C PHE A 160 3.15 17.35 -6.13
N SER A 161 2.73 16.44 -7.00
CA SER A 161 2.62 16.63 -8.46
C SER A 161 1.58 17.70 -8.86
N ASP A 162 0.58 17.93 -8.02
CA ASP A 162 -0.38 19.03 -8.14
C ASP A 162 0.21 20.41 -7.77
N GLY A 163 1.46 20.42 -7.29
CA GLY A 163 2.18 21.60 -6.85
C GLY A 163 1.86 22.07 -5.43
N ALA A 164 0.98 21.36 -4.71
CA ALA A 164 0.59 21.65 -3.34
C ALA A 164 1.63 21.16 -2.33
N TRP A 165 1.66 21.83 -1.18
CA TRP A 165 2.46 21.41 -0.02
C TRP A 165 1.58 20.61 0.92
N SER A 166 2.04 19.43 1.33
CA SER A 166 1.34 18.56 2.28
C SER A 166 2.35 17.87 3.19
N PRO A 167 1.95 17.36 4.38
CA PRO A 167 2.78 16.43 5.12
C PRO A 167 3.18 15.24 4.24
N LEU A 168 4.37 14.70 4.46
CA LEU A 168 4.88 13.56 3.71
C LEU A 168 4.02 12.30 3.89
N GLY A 169 3.44 12.13 5.08
CA GLY A 169 2.61 11.01 5.50
C GLY A 169 2.31 11.13 6.99
N SER A 170 1.68 10.11 7.57
CA SER A 170 1.28 10.11 8.98
C SER A 170 2.48 10.20 9.92
N GLY A 171 3.56 9.48 9.62
CA GLY A 171 4.83 9.55 10.34
C GLY A 171 5.58 10.87 10.18
N GLY A 172 5.12 11.76 9.30
CA GLY A 172 5.70 13.08 9.03
C GLY A 172 5.15 14.21 9.89
N VAL A 173 4.20 13.94 10.81
CA VAL A 173 3.56 14.94 11.67
C VAL A 173 3.79 14.60 13.13
N LEU A 174 4.56 15.44 13.84
CA LEU A 174 4.87 15.23 15.26
C LEU A 174 4.25 16.34 16.12
N PRO A 175 3.59 16.01 17.25
CA PRO A 175 3.14 17.01 18.24
C PRO A 175 4.34 17.82 18.76
N TYR A 176 4.20 19.13 18.99
CA TYR A 176 5.32 20.00 19.39
C TYR A 176 4.93 21.16 20.33
N ASP A 177 3.97 20.94 21.22
CA ASP A 177 3.62 21.97 22.20
C ASP A 177 4.76 22.21 23.20
N HIS A 178 4.81 23.44 23.72
CA HIS A 178 5.80 23.89 24.70
C HIS A 178 7.27 23.66 24.28
N GLY A 179 7.53 23.56 22.97
CA GLY A 179 8.87 23.36 22.42
C GLY A 179 9.42 21.94 22.61
N ARG A 180 8.55 20.94 22.79
CA ARG A 180 8.92 19.54 23.00
C ARG A 180 8.16 18.62 22.07
N ILE A 181 8.90 17.79 21.34
CA ILE A 181 8.31 16.81 20.44
C ILE A 181 7.57 15.74 21.23
N GLY A 182 6.39 15.35 20.74
CA GLY A 182 5.51 14.38 21.38
C GLY A 182 4.66 14.95 22.52
N GLU A 183 4.75 16.25 22.80
CA GLU A 183 3.84 16.95 23.70
C GLU A 183 2.81 17.72 22.89
N GLY A 184 1.54 17.68 23.27
CA GLY A 184 0.46 18.36 22.57
C GLY A 184 -0.56 17.41 21.97
N GLU A 185 -1.25 17.82 20.90
CA GLU A 185 -2.32 17.03 20.32
C GLU A 185 -1.81 15.87 19.45
N PHE A 186 -2.35 14.69 19.70
CA PHE A 186 -2.16 13.47 18.93
C PHE A 186 -3.48 12.67 18.88
N GLN A 187 -3.96 12.33 17.67
CA GLN A 187 -5.23 11.63 17.44
C GLN A 187 -6.44 12.28 18.15
N GLY A 188 -6.44 13.61 18.23
CA GLY A 188 -7.47 14.43 18.88
C GLY A 188 -7.42 14.43 20.41
N GLU A 189 -6.39 13.84 21.02
CA GLU A 189 -6.16 13.93 22.46
C GLU A 189 -4.86 14.67 22.78
N THR A 190 -4.83 15.36 23.92
CA THR A 190 -3.57 15.94 24.42
C THR A 190 -2.74 14.87 25.11
N VAL A 191 -1.52 14.64 24.62
CA VAL A 191 -0.58 13.67 25.16
C VAL A 191 0.68 14.34 25.72
N THR A 192 1.36 13.64 26.62
CA THR A 192 2.70 14.01 27.08
C THR A 192 3.75 13.31 26.22
N ALA A 193 4.96 13.88 26.16
CA ALA A 193 6.06 13.28 25.41
C ALA A 193 6.37 11.83 25.80
N ASP A 194 6.23 11.49 27.08
CA ASP A 194 6.47 10.12 27.56
C ASP A 194 5.35 9.18 27.10
N ALA A 195 4.09 9.59 27.20
CA ALA A 195 2.95 8.81 26.70
C ALA A 195 3.04 8.59 25.18
N TYR A 196 3.36 9.66 24.44
CA TYR A 196 3.58 9.59 23.00
C TYR A 196 4.73 8.65 22.63
N ARG A 197 5.85 8.72 23.36
CA ARG A 197 6.99 7.82 23.14
C ARG A 197 6.60 6.35 23.33
N SER A 198 5.85 6.05 24.39
CA SER A 198 5.42 4.67 24.70
C SER A 198 4.57 4.07 23.57
N THR A 199 3.72 4.87 22.91
CA THR A 199 2.94 4.41 21.74
C THR A 199 3.84 3.88 20.62
N TRP A 200 5.03 4.43 20.45
CA TRP A 200 5.98 3.99 19.42
C TRP A 200 6.93 2.89 19.88
N GLU A 201 7.18 2.77 21.19
CA GLU A 201 8.07 1.76 21.74
C GLU A 201 7.58 0.33 21.43
N GLU A 202 6.28 0.11 21.53
CA GLU A 202 5.63 -1.18 21.25
C GLU A 202 5.74 -1.62 19.78
N ARG A 203 6.11 -0.69 18.88
CA ARG A 203 6.18 -0.89 17.43
C ARG A 203 7.59 -1.02 16.91
N LEU A 204 8.59 -0.96 17.79
CA LEU A 204 9.98 -1.11 17.38
C LEU A 204 10.23 -2.53 16.89
N VAL A 205 10.77 -2.62 15.68
CA VAL A 205 11.25 -3.87 15.11
C VAL A 205 12.77 -3.94 15.27
N PRO A 206 13.32 -4.94 15.98
CA PRO A 206 14.77 -5.05 16.13
C PRO A 206 15.49 -5.18 14.79
N GLY A 207 16.44 -4.29 14.54
CA GLY A 207 17.23 -4.26 13.30
C GLY A 207 16.74 -3.25 12.26
N ASP A 208 15.50 -2.76 12.39
CA ASP A 208 14.97 -1.69 11.55
C ASP A 208 15.37 -0.31 12.08
N GLU A 209 15.27 0.72 11.24
CA GLU A 209 15.48 2.08 11.68
C GLU A 209 14.33 2.52 12.60
N GLU A 210 14.68 3.04 13.78
CA GLU A 210 13.70 3.55 14.73
C GLU A 210 12.90 4.74 14.15
N PRO A 211 11.57 4.80 14.35
CA PRO A 211 10.75 5.93 13.91
C PRO A 211 11.20 7.27 14.48
N MET A 212 11.07 8.33 13.69
CA MET A 212 11.38 9.70 14.09
C MET A 212 10.60 10.10 15.35
N ALA A 213 9.32 9.74 15.44
CA ALA A 213 8.49 9.97 16.59
C ALA A 213 9.10 9.41 17.89
N PHE A 214 9.53 8.14 17.88
CA PHE A 214 10.23 7.53 19.00
C PHE A 214 11.55 8.24 19.31
N ARG A 215 12.41 8.41 18.30
CA ARG A 215 13.76 8.97 18.48
C ARG A 215 13.79 10.41 19.00
N THR A 216 12.72 11.16 18.75
CA THR A 216 12.65 12.60 19.02
C THR A 216 11.71 12.99 20.13
N ALA A 217 10.85 12.09 20.62
CA ALA A 217 9.99 12.36 21.77
C ALA A 217 10.76 12.96 22.96
N GLY A 218 10.21 14.05 23.50
CA GLY A 218 10.75 14.85 24.60
C GLY A 218 11.84 15.85 24.22
N LYS A 219 12.32 15.86 22.96
CA LYS A 219 13.40 16.73 22.47
C LYS A 219 12.84 18.02 21.83
N PRO A 220 13.64 19.10 21.75
CA PRO A 220 13.30 20.26 20.93
C PRO A 220 13.42 19.96 19.42
N ALA A 221 12.89 20.84 18.57
CA ALA A 221 12.97 20.72 17.11
C ALA A 221 14.42 20.62 16.58
N THR A 222 15.41 21.20 17.27
CA THR A 222 16.83 21.05 16.91
C THR A 222 17.33 19.61 17.02
N GLY A 223 16.66 18.76 17.82
CA GLY A 223 16.91 17.32 17.88
C GLY A 223 16.60 16.62 16.56
N VAL A 224 15.52 17.02 15.87
CA VAL A 224 15.17 16.54 14.52
C VAL A 224 16.25 16.95 13.52
N GLN A 225 16.64 18.23 13.54
CA GLN A 225 17.68 18.74 12.64
C GLN A 225 18.99 17.95 12.76
N GLY A 226 19.41 17.62 14.00
CA GLY A 226 20.61 16.83 14.24
C GLY A 226 20.54 15.44 13.60
N ILE A 227 19.40 14.76 13.75
CA ILE A 227 19.18 13.43 13.16
C ILE A 227 19.19 13.50 11.63
N LEU A 228 18.43 14.42 11.03
CA LEU A 228 18.31 14.53 9.57
C LEU A 228 19.62 14.93 8.89
N ARG A 229 20.49 15.71 9.55
CA ARG A 229 21.82 16.02 9.02
C ARG A 229 22.76 14.82 8.97
N SER A 230 22.51 13.81 9.81
CA SER A 230 23.29 12.57 9.85
C SER A 230 22.67 11.44 9.04
N ALA A 231 21.39 11.57 8.66
CA ALA A 231 20.69 10.59 7.85
C ALA A 231 21.21 10.61 6.42
N THR A 232 21.26 9.43 5.81
CA THR A 232 21.60 9.28 4.38
C THR A 232 20.32 8.94 3.64
N PRO A 233 19.93 9.69 2.59
CA PRO A 233 18.77 9.34 1.80
C PRO A 233 18.99 8.03 1.05
N ASP A 234 17.89 7.36 0.73
CA ASP A 234 17.89 6.26 -0.22
C ASP A 234 18.57 6.71 -1.52
N ALA A 235 19.53 5.91 -1.99
CA ALA A 235 20.38 6.28 -3.11
C ALA A 235 19.61 6.38 -4.43
N THR A 236 18.51 5.63 -4.58
CA THR A 236 17.63 5.71 -5.75
C THR A 236 16.75 6.94 -5.65
N ALA A 237 16.08 7.18 -4.52
CA ALA A 237 15.29 8.39 -4.29
C ALA A 237 16.10 9.66 -4.55
N ALA A 238 17.36 9.69 -4.06
CA ALA A 238 18.27 10.81 -4.24
C ALA A 238 18.59 11.15 -5.70
N ARG A 239 18.61 10.16 -6.60
CA ARG A 239 18.80 10.39 -8.04
C ARG A 239 17.60 11.06 -8.69
N TYR A 240 16.44 11.02 -8.03
CA TYR A 240 15.17 11.47 -8.54
C TYR A 240 14.55 12.60 -7.70
N PHE A 241 15.34 13.38 -6.94
CA PHE A 241 14.85 14.53 -6.17
C PHE A 241 14.13 15.62 -6.98
N ALA A 242 14.24 15.60 -8.31
CA ALA A 242 13.46 16.47 -9.19
C ALA A 242 12.00 16.01 -9.38
N LEU A 243 11.67 14.76 -9.04
CA LEU A 243 10.31 14.22 -9.07
C LEU A 243 9.58 14.53 -7.75
N ASP A 244 8.25 14.49 -7.79
CA ASP A 244 7.45 14.50 -6.56
C ASP A 244 7.69 13.22 -5.72
N PRO A 245 7.32 13.22 -4.43
CA PRO A 245 7.61 12.10 -3.53
C PRO A 245 7.04 10.76 -3.97
N ALA A 246 5.83 10.72 -4.54
CA ALA A 246 5.20 9.48 -4.98
C ALA A 246 5.95 8.90 -6.17
N ALA A 247 6.25 9.72 -7.18
CA ALA A 247 7.06 9.29 -8.31
C ALA A 247 8.49 8.88 -7.91
N ARG A 248 9.07 9.51 -6.88
CA ARG A 248 10.34 9.05 -6.28
C ARG A 248 10.21 7.67 -5.67
N TYR A 249 9.18 7.47 -4.85
CA TYR A 249 8.93 6.20 -4.20
C TYR A 249 8.68 5.08 -5.22
N GLU A 250 7.92 5.34 -6.28
CA GLU A 250 7.77 4.39 -7.39
C GLU A 250 9.11 3.98 -8.01
N LYS A 251 10.09 4.89 -8.12
CA LYS A 251 11.44 4.53 -8.58
C LYS A 251 12.18 3.67 -7.59
N VAL A 252 11.99 3.86 -6.28
CA VAL A 252 12.59 3.02 -5.24
C VAL A 252 11.92 1.66 -5.19
N ALA A 253 10.59 1.62 -5.12
CA ALA A 253 9.80 0.40 -5.15
C ALA A 253 10.04 -0.40 -6.44
N GLY A 254 10.07 0.25 -7.60
CA GLY A 254 10.41 -0.37 -8.89
C GLY A 254 11.91 -0.63 -9.10
N ALA A 255 12.80 -0.07 -8.28
CA ALA A 255 14.21 -0.47 -8.21
C ALA A 255 14.44 -1.60 -7.19
N GLY A 256 13.46 -1.83 -6.32
CA GLY A 256 13.43 -2.85 -5.27
C GLY A 256 12.55 -4.06 -5.60
N GLU A 257 11.70 -4.02 -6.63
CA GLU A 257 11.22 -5.23 -7.28
C GLU A 257 12.44 -5.96 -7.82
N PRO A 258 12.73 -7.19 -7.37
CA PRO A 258 13.25 -8.13 -8.32
C PRO A 258 12.05 -8.40 -9.23
N ALA A 259 11.95 -7.63 -10.31
CA ALA A 259 11.21 -8.10 -11.47
C ALA A 259 11.81 -9.48 -11.75
N ASP A 260 10.99 -10.50 -11.54
CA ASP A 260 11.31 -11.90 -11.74
C ASP A 260 12.13 -12.58 -10.62
N THR A 261 11.69 -12.58 -9.35
CA THR A 261 12.12 -13.69 -8.47
C THR A 261 11.40 -14.97 -8.89
N PHE A 262 12.06 -16.12 -8.69
CA PHE A 262 11.44 -17.42 -8.92
C PHE A 262 10.09 -17.56 -8.19
N CYS A 263 9.91 -17.01 -6.99
CA CYS A 263 8.67 -17.15 -6.24
C CYS A 263 7.60 -16.11 -6.55
N SER A 264 7.98 -14.90 -6.97
CA SER A 264 7.00 -13.91 -7.45
C SER A 264 6.38 -14.34 -8.78
N VAL A 265 7.16 -14.95 -9.68
CA VAL A 265 6.66 -15.51 -10.94
C VAL A 265 5.83 -16.78 -10.72
N ALA A 266 6.11 -17.54 -9.64
CA ALA A 266 5.34 -18.73 -9.30
C ALA A 266 4.02 -18.44 -8.56
N ALA A 267 3.84 -17.24 -7.99
CA ALA A 267 2.68 -16.90 -7.18
C ALA A 267 1.31 -17.10 -7.89
N PRO A 268 1.16 -16.77 -9.19
CA PRO A 268 -0.08 -17.02 -9.93
C PRO A 268 -0.39 -18.50 -10.17
N LEU A 269 0.53 -19.43 -9.86
CA LEU A 269 0.32 -20.88 -9.98
C LEU A 269 -0.30 -21.50 -8.73
N ALA A 270 -0.49 -20.71 -7.66
CA ALA A 270 -1.08 -21.20 -6.42
C ALA A 270 -2.49 -21.76 -6.66
N VAL A 271 -2.86 -22.85 -5.97
CA VAL A 271 -4.22 -23.39 -6.04
C VAL A 271 -5.21 -22.36 -5.47
N SER A 272 -5.81 -21.56 -6.35
CA SER A 272 -6.87 -20.60 -6.04
C SER A 272 -7.99 -20.69 -7.07
N GLU A 273 -9.21 -20.31 -6.69
CA GLU A 273 -10.37 -20.31 -7.60
C GLU A 273 -10.20 -19.36 -8.80
N ASP A 274 -9.26 -18.42 -8.71
CA ASP A 274 -8.96 -17.41 -9.72
C ASP A 274 -7.83 -17.82 -10.68
N SER A 275 -7.11 -18.92 -10.40
CA SER A 275 -5.99 -19.36 -11.23
C SER A 275 -6.48 -20.07 -12.48
N ARG A 276 -6.67 -19.28 -13.54
CA ARG A 276 -7.04 -19.75 -14.89
C ARG A 276 -5.88 -19.53 -15.84
N LEU A 277 -5.26 -20.64 -16.27
CA LEU A 277 -4.17 -20.62 -17.23
C LEU A 277 -4.51 -21.55 -18.38
N THR A 278 -4.44 -21.03 -19.60
CA THR A 278 -4.38 -21.84 -20.81
C THR A 278 -3.06 -22.62 -20.87
N PRO A 279 -2.96 -23.68 -21.70
CA PRO A 279 -1.70 -24.41 -21.89
C PRO A 279 -0.53 -23.50 -22.29
N ASP A 280 -0.77 -22.49 -23.12
CA ASP A 280 0.25 -21.55 -23.61
C ASP A 280 0.71 -20.59 -22.50
N GLU A 281 -0.21 -20.06 -21.70
CA GLU A 281 0.12 -19.19 -20.57
C GLU A 281 0.90 -19.96 -19.49
N LEU A 282 0.47 -21.19 -19.18
CA LEU A 282 1.20 -22.05 -18.26
C LEU A 282 2.61 -22.36 -18.78
N ALA A 283 2.75 -22.68 -20.07
CA ALA A 283 4.05 -22.93 -20.69
C ALA A 283 4.99 -21.70 -20.62
N ALA A 284 4.44 -20.50 -20.83
CA ALA A 284 5.19 -19.26 -20.72
C ALA A 284 5.71 -19.04 -19.29
N VAL A 285 4.84 -19.16 -18.28
CA VAL A 285 5.22 -19.01 -16.86
C VAL A 285 6.30 -20.02 -16.46
N LEU A 286 6.17 -21.29 -16.88
CA LEU A 286 7.16 -22.34 -16.58
C LEU A 286 8.52 -22.06 -17.25
N THR A 287 8.51 -21.49 -18.46
CA THR A 287 9.73 -21.09 -19.18
C THR A 287 10.45 -19.98 -18.44
N ASP A 288 9.72 -18.99 -17.93
CA ASP A 288 10.26 -17.89 -17.15
C ASP A 288 10.85 -18.40 -15.83
N LEU A 289 10.12 -19.24 -15.09
CA LEU A 289 10.62 -19.90 -13.88
C LEU A 289 11.92 -20.68 -14.11
N ALA A 290 12.04 -21.37 -15.25
CA ALA A 290 13.27 -22.08 -15.58
C ALA A 290 14.46 -21.15 -15.83
N GLY A 291 14.22 -19.93 -16.31
CA GLY A 291 15.22 -18.87 -16.42
C GLY A 291 15.71 -18.37 -15.07
N LEU A 292 14.83 -18.39 -14.06
CA LEU A 292 15.05 -17.84 -12.72
C LEU A 292 15.56 -18.82 -11.69
N ALA A 293 15.54 -20.13 -11.97
CA ALA A 293 15.93 -21.19 -11.03
C ALA A 293 17.39 -21.13 -10.54
N GLY A 294 18.24 -20.32 -11.18
CA GLY A 294 19.62 -20.04 -10.75
C GLY A 294 20.60 -21.22 -10.93
N PRO A 295 21.90 -21.03 -10.58
CA PRO A 295 22.94 -22.02 -10.81
C PRO A 295 22.79 -23.31 -9.99
N GLY A 296 22.13 -23.22 -8.82
CA GLY A 296 21.87 -24.34 -7.92
C GLY A 296 20.57 -25.11 -8.19
N GLY A 297 19.74 -24.63 -9.14
CA GLY A 297 18.44 -25.22 -9.47
C GLY A 297 18.38 -25.86 -10.85
N LYS A 298 19.49 -26.43 -11.34
CA LYS A 298 19.57 -26.99 -12.72
C LYS A 298 18.54 -28.07 -12.99
N ASP A 299 18.27 -28.92 -11.99
CA ASP A 299 17.31 -30.01 -12.12
C ASP A 299 15.88 -29.46 -12.19
N ASP A 300 15.55 -28.47 -11.35
CA ASP A 300 14.26 -27.76 -11.39
C ASP A 300 14.09 -27.03 -12.73
N ALA A 301 15.13 -26.34 -13.20
CA ALA A 301 15.12 -25.64 -14.49
C ALA A 301 14.95 -26.59 -15.68
N SER A 302 15.46 -27.82 -15.58
CA SER A 302 15.28 -28.83 -16.62
C SER A 302 13.85 -29.36 -16.62
N ALA A 303 13.30 -29.67 -15.44
CA ALA A 303 11.92 -30.15 -15.30
C ALA A 303 10.92 -29.12 -15.84
N LEU A 304 11.09 -27.84 -15.46
CA LEU A 304 10.25 -26.73 -15.90
C LEU A 304 10.25 -26.56 -17.42
N ARG A 305 11.43 -26.58 -18.07
CA ARG A 305 11.53 -26.49 -19.54
C ARG A 305 10.93 -27.69 -20.25
N THR A 306 11.18 -28.90 -19.74
CA THR A 306 10.61 -30.12 -20.31
C THR A 306 9.08 -30.07 -20.25
N TYR A 307 8.52 -29.61 -19.12
CA TYR A 307 7.08 -29.50 -18.99
C TYR A 307 6.50 -28.40 -19.89
N ALA A 308 7.09 -27.21 -19.92
CA ALA A 308 6.70 -26.13 -20.84
C ALA A 308 6.68 -26.59 -22.31
N THR A 309 7.73 -27.28 -22.75
CA THR A 309 7.82 -27.81 -24.14
C THR A 309 6.71 -28.84 -24.43
N SER A 310 6.30 -29.62 -23.42
CA SER A 310 5.23 -30.60 -23.60
C SER A 310 3.85 -29.95 -23.75
N LEU A 311 3.61 -28.83 -23.06
CA LEU A 311 2.39 -28.03 -23.20
C LEU A 311 2.31 -27.41 -24.59
N GLU A 312 3.39 -26.78 -25.06
CA GLU A 312 3.50 -26.19 -26.41
C GLU A 312 3.33 -27.23 -27.54
N ALA A 313 3.69 -28.49 -27.28
CA ALA A 313 3.52 -29.60 -28.24
C ALA A 313 2.07 -30.13 -28.32
N GLY A 314 1.12 -29.54 -27.57
CA GLY A 314 -0.28 -29.96 -27.57
C GLY A 314 -0.55 -31.22 -26.76
N ALA A 315 0.33 -31.60 -25.83
CA ALA A 315 0.08 -32.71 -24.91
C ALA A 315 -0.81 -32.32 -23.72
N GLY A 316 -1.18 -31.03 -23.60
CA GLY A 316 -1.80 -30.41 -22.41
C GLY A 316 -3.22 -30.87 -22.07
N ASP A 317 -3.99 -31.41 -23.02
CA ASP A 317 -5.38 -31.83 -22.77
C ASP A 317 -5.51 -33.26 -22.20
N SER A 318 -4.40 -33.98 -22.09
CA SER A 318 -4.37 -35.33 -21.54
C SER A 318 -3.25 -35.46 -20.54
N ALA A 319 -3.46 -36.24 -19.47
CA ALA A 319 -2.50 -36.52 -18.41
C ALA A 319 -1.17 -37.20 -18.86
N SER A 320 -0.84 -37.16 -20.16
CA SER A 320 0.36 -37.73 -20.76
C SER A 320 1.49 -36.73 -21.03
N ALA A 321 1.27 -35.42 -20.86
CA ALA A 321 2.36 -34.45 -20.76
C ALA A 321 3.30 -34.90 -19.63
N ASP A 322 4.56 -35.19 -19.97
CA ASP A 322 5.56 -35.93 -19.18
C ASP A 322 5.32 -35.81 -17.66
N ASP A 323 4.54 -36.76 -17.11
CA ASP A 323 4.00 -36.73 -15.75
C ASP A 323 5.13 -36.60 -14.71
N THR A 324 6.32 -37.06 -15.09
CA THR A 324 7.56 -36.91 -14.33
C THR A 324 8.02 -35.45 -14.27
N ALA A 325 8.07 -34.76 -15.41
CA ALA A 325 8.50 -33.36 -15.49
C ALA A 325 7.50 -32.40 -14.83
N ARG A 326 6.19 -32.67 -14.98
CA ARG A 326 5.12 -31.91 -14.30
C ARG A 326 5.25 -32.01 -12.78
N LYS A 327 5.28 -33.23 -12.24
CA LYS A 327 5.40 -33.47 -10.79
C LYS A 327 6.71 -32.93 -10.23
N ALA A 328 7.81 -33.05 -10.97
CA ALA A 328 9.09 -32.46 -10.57
C ALA A 328 9.04 -30.93 -10.54
N SER A 329 8.33 -30.30 -11.48
CA SER A 329 8.13 -28.84 -11.52
C SER A 329 7.31 -28.36 -10.32
N ALA A 330 6.17 -28.99 -10.05
CA ALA A 330 5.32 -28.68 -8.90
C ALA A 330 6.08 -28.81 -7.57
N ALA A 331 6.73 -29.96 -7.34
CA ALA A 331 7.53 -30.19 -6.14
C ALA A 331 8.74 -29.24 -6.03
N GLY A 332 9.29 -28.78 -7.16
CA GLY A 332 10.35 -27.79 -7.21
C GLY A 332 9.88 -26.40 -6.78
N ILE A 333 8.70 -26.00 -7.24
CA ILE A 333 8.06 -24.72 -6.88
C ILE A 333 7.66 -24.72 -5.40
N GLU A 334 6.94 -25.73 -4.94
CA GLU A 334 6.52 -25.88 -3.54
C GLU A 334 7.71 -25.84 -2.58
N ARG A 335 8.78 -26.59 -2.89
CA ARG A 335 9.98 -26.64 -2.05
C ARG A 335 10.69 -25.30 -1.95
N LYS A 336 10.69 -24.49 -3.02
CA LYS A 336 11.38 -23.20 -3.07
C LYS A 336 10.55 -22.04 -2.51
N CYS A 337 9.24 -22.09 -2.72
CA CYS A 337 8.36 -20.96 -2.46
C CYS A 337 7.37 -21.19 -1.32
N GLY A 338 7.19 -22.45 -0.88
CA GLY A 338 6.19 -22.79 0.13
C GLY A 338 4.74 -22.64 -0.36
N THR A 339 4.55 -22.55 -1.68
CA THR A 339 3.25 -22.36 -2.34
C THR A 339 2.76 -23.68 -2.90
N ASP A 340 1.56 -24.12 -2.50
CA ASP A 340 0.87 -25.27 -3.10
C ASP A 340 0.36 -24.89 -4.49
N VAL A 341 0.84 -25.60 -5.51
CA VAL A 341 0.46 -25.40 -6.92
C VAL A 341 -0.36 -26.57 -7.48
N GLY A 342 -0.74 -27.51 -6.61
CA GLY A 342 -1.56 -28.67 -6.93
C GLY A 342 -0.94 -29.53 -8.04
N GLU A 343 -1.79 -30.00 -8.95
CA GLU A 343 -1.35 -30.83 -10.09
C GLU A 343 -0.66 -30.04 -11.20
N LEU A 344 -0.65 -28.70 -11.11
CA LEU A 344 -0.06 -27.79 -12.09
C LEU A 344 -0.54 -28.08 -13.51
N LEU A 345 -1.86 -28.20 -13.69
CA LEU A 345 -2.51 -28.44 -14.99
C LEU A 345 -3.13 -27.14 -15.54
N PRO A 346 -3.27 -26.99 -16.87
CA PRO A 346 -4.08 -25.94 -17.44
C PRO A 346 -5.51 -26.02 -16.90
N THR A 347 -6.04 -24.89 -16.45
CA THR A 347 -7.38 -24.80 -15.83
C THR A 347 -8.37 -24.04 -16.72
N ASP A 348 -7.89 -23.37 -17.76
CA ASP A 348 -8.72 -22.72 -18.77
C ASP A 348 -8.64 -23.47 -20.10
N THR A 349 -9.34 -24.60 -20.17
CA THR A 349 -9.55 -25.34 -21.41
C THR A 349 -10.87 -24.87 -22.00
N GLU A 350 -10.89 -23.76 -22.73
CA GLU A 350 -12.05 -23.40 -23.54
C GLU A 350 -12.30 -24.53 -24.55
N VAL A 351 -13.34 -25.33 -24.29
CA VAL A 351 -13.89 -26.23 -25.28
C VAL A 351 -14.76 -25.37 -26.18
N ASP A 352 -14.17 -24.87 -27.27
CA ASP A 352 -14.91 -24.24 -28.37
C ASP A 352 -15.94 -25.24 -28.92
N ALA A 353 -17.15 -25.19 -28.35
CA ALA A 353 -18.32 -25.86 -28.85
C ALA A 353 -18.96 -25.03 -29.98
N GLU A 354 -18.20 -24.68 -31.02
CA GLU A 354 -18.77 -24.10 -32.24
C GLU A 354 -18.19 -24.78 -33.50
N GLY A 355 -19.07 -25.49 -34.23
CA GLY A 355 -18.94 -25.65 -35.68
C GLY A 355 -18.80 -27.08 -36.20
N GLY A 356 -19.89 -27.67 -36.70
CA GLY A 356 -19.81 -28.92 -37.46
C GLY A 356 -21.15 -29.44 -38.01
N ALA A 357 -21.72 -28.72 -38.97
CA ALA A 357 -22.89 -29.15 -39.73
C ALA A 357 -22.66 -30.47 -40.49
N GLY A 358 -23.66 -31.36 -40.49
CA GLY A 358 -23.67 -32.60 -41.26
C GLY A 358 -25.06 -32.91 -41.79
N THR A 359 -25.27 -32.57 -43.06
CA THR A 359 -26.39 -32.94 -43.93
C THR A 359 -26.65 -34.44 -43.95
N ASP A 360 -27.92 -34.87 -43.99
CA ASP A 360 -28.27 -35.98 -44.88
C ASP A 360 -29.71 -35.89 -45.39
N GLY A 361 -29.81 -35.95 -46.71
CA GLY A 361 -31.05 -35.95 -47.47
C GLY A 361 -31.55 -37.39 -47.63
N GLY A 362 -32.87 -37.56 -47.66
CA GLY A 362 -33.47 -38.88 -47.81
C GLY A 362 -33.21 -39.53 -49.18
N THR A 363 -33.40 -40.85 -49.27
CA THR A 363 -34.33 -41.47 -50.22
C THR A 363 -34.50 -42.99 -49.99
N LYS A 364 -35.78 -43.41 -50.05
CA LYS A 364 -36.37 -44.67 -50.57
C LYS A 364 -35.92 -46.05 -50.06
N GLY A 365 -36.94 -46.79 -49.62
CA GLY A 365 -37.06 -48.25 -49.60
C GLY A 365 -38.48 -48.63 -49.22
#